data_AF-A0A7E5W4M5-F1
#
_entry.id   AF-A0A7E5W4M5-F1
#
_cell.length_a   1.000
_cell.length_b   1.000
_cell.length_c   1.000
_cell.angle_alpha   90.00
_cell.angle_beta   90.00
_cell.angle_gamma   90.00
#
_symmetry.space_group_name_H-M   'P 1'
#
loop_
_entity.id
_entity.type
_entity.pdbx_description
1 polymer ?
#
loop_
_entity_poly.entity_id
_entity_poly.type
_entity_poly.pdbx_seq_one_letter_code
_entity_poly.pdbx_strand_id
1 'polypeptide(L)'
;MASKNVLVICLFCSIIFLVESHGPPKDRDSEDIQMGRKVKKYLIQTGAKWCSMAKVCNHDRVPICGLSHAGDVMGFRDLCDMFDYNCIRRRNYKQTACPDDRSVLSVSRRPTNSYFDD
;
A
#
# COMPACT_ATOMS: atom_id res chain seq x y z
N MET A 1 15.54 16.22 -59.14
CA MET A 1 15.27 15.11 -58.18
C MET A 1 15.39 15.53 -56.70
N ALA A 2 15.80 16.75 -56.35
CA ALA A 2 15.98 17.18 -54.95
C ALA A 2 14.69 17.58 -54.21
N SER A 3 13.66 18.11 -54.88
CA SER A 3 12.47 18.65 -54.19
C SER A 3 11.55 17.60 -53.57
N LYS A 4 11.51 16.38 -54.13
CA LYS A 4 10.70 15.27 -53.60
C LYS A 4 11.23 14.80 -52.24
N ASN A 5 12.55 14.80 -52.05
CA ASN A 5 13.18 14.33 -50.82
C ASN A 5 12.95 15.33 -49.67
N VAL A 6 12.99 16.63 -49.97
CA VAL A 6 12.72 17.69 -48.97
C VAL A 6 11.27 17.63 -48.49
N LEU A 7 10.32 17.38 -49.39
CA LEU A 7 8.90 17.33 -49.05
C LEU A 7 8.56 16.12 -48.16
N VAL A 8 9.21 14.97 -48.40
CA VAL A 8 9.07 13.77 -47.56
C VAL A 8 9.67 13.99 -46.17
N ILE A 9 10.81 14.67 -46.07
CA ILE A 9 11.45 14.98 -44.78
C ILE A 9 10.57 15.92 -43.96
N CYS A 10 9.99 16.97 -44.57
CA CYS A 10 9.08 17.89 -43.87
C CYS A 10 7.80 17.19 -43.37
N LEU A 11 7.24 16.27 -44.16
CA LEU A 11 6.09 15.47 -43.75
C LEU A 11 6.42 14.53 -42.59
N PHE A 12 7.58 13.88 -42.60
CA PHE A 12 8.01 13.04 -41.48
C PHE A 12 8.26 13.86 -40.21
N CYS A 13 8.92 15.02 -40.30
CA CYS A 13 9.16 15.88 -39.14
C CYS A 13 7.85 16.40 -38.53
N SER A 14 6.89 16.82 -39.36
CA SER A 14 5.59 17.31 -38.85
C SER A 14 4.78 16.22 -38.16
N ILE A 15 4.85 14.97 -38.61
CA ILE A 15 4.22 13.83 -37.93
C ILE A 15 4.88 13.57 -36.57
N ILE A 16 6.22 13.63 -36.48
CA ILE A 16 6.95 13.39 -35.21
C ILE A 16 6.61 14.45 -34.15
N PHE A 17 6.57 15.73 -34.54
CA PHE A 17 6.22 16.82 -33.62
C PHE A 17 4.77 16.74 -33.09
N LEU A 18 3.85 16.13 -33.83
CA LEU A 18 2.46 15.93 -33.39
C LEU A 18 2.31 14.82 -32.34
N VAL A 19 3.26 13.88 -32.22
CA VAL A 19 3.19 12.78 -31.25
C VAL A 19 3.60 13.24 -29.85
N GLU A 20 4.51 14.22 -29.74
CA GLU A 20 5.07 14.66 -28.46
C GLU A 20 4.16 15.59 -27.65
N SER A 21 3.13 16.19 -28.28
CA SER A 21 2.20 17.12 -27.64
C SER A 21 1.03 16.45 -26.89
N HIS A 22 0.84 15.13 -27.00
CA HIS A 22 -0.27 14.40 -26.37
C HIS A 22 0.17 13.33 -25.35
N GLY A 23 1.42 13.36 -24.90
CA GLY A 23 1.89 12.50 -23.81
C GLY A 23 1.37 12.96 -22.44
N PRO A 24 1.00 12.06 -21.52
CA PRO A 24 0.65 12.43 -20.15
C PRO A 24 1.82 13.21 -19.49
N PRO A 25 1.53 14.23 -18.66
CA PRO A 25 2.57 15.06 -18.04
C PRO A 25 3.56 14.23 -17.20
N LYS A 26 4.85 14.26 -17.56
CA LYS A 26 5.93 13.50 -16.91
C LYS A 26 6.12 13.82 -15.41
N ASP A 27 5.61 14.95 -14.93
CA ASP A 27 5.79 15.37 -13.55
C ASP A 27 4.98 14.52 -12.55
N ARG A 28 3.80 14.02 -12.95
CA ARG A 28 2.96 13.20 -12.05
C ARG A 28 3.60 11.85 -11.71
N ASP A 29 4.31 11.25 -12.66
CA ASP A 29 4.97 9.96 -12.44
C ASP A 29 6.08 10.04 -11.37
N SER A 30 6.78 11.17 -11.32
CA SER A 30 7.88 11.37 -10.37
C SER A 30 7.38 11.49 -8.93
N GLU A 31 6.24 12.16 -8.72
CA GLU A 31 5.60 12.32 -7.42
C GLU A 31 5.02 10.99 -6.92
N ASP A 32 4.32 10.24 -7.77
CA ASP A 32 3.74 8.94 -7.42
C ASP A 32 4.82 7.89 -7.11
N ILE A 33 5.93 7.88 -7.86
CA ILE A 33 7.11 7.06 -7.57
C ILE A 33 7.73 7.48 -6.22
N GLN A 34 7.85 8.77 -5.97
CA GLN A 34 8.44 9.28 -4.73
C GLN A 34 7.56 8.94 -3.51
N MET A 35 6.24 9.12 -3.63
CA MET A 35 5.26 8.73 -2.63
C MET A 35 5.26 7.22 -2.41
N GLY A 36 5.26 6.40 -3.47
CA GLY A 36 5.36 4.94 -3.37
C GLY A 36 6.64 4.48 -2.66
N ARG A 37 7.78 5.13 -2.94
CA ARG A 37 9.07 4.83 -2.28
C ARG A 37 9.07 5.27 -0.80
N LYS A 38 8.49 6.43 -0.48
CA LYS A 38 8.31 6.93 0.89
C LYS A 38 7.38 6.01 1.69
N VAL A 39 6.24 5.62 1.12
CA VAL A 39 5.27 4.69 1.73
C VAL A 39 5.92 3.33 1.96
N LYS A 40 6.65 2.78 0.98
CA LYS A 40 7.37 1.51 1.14
C LYS A 40 8.44 1.59 2.24
N LYS A 41 9.22 2.67 2.28
CA LYS A 41 10.24 2.88 3.33
C LYS A 41 9.61 3.02 4.71
N TYR A 42 8.53 3.79 4.82
CA TYR A 42 7.77 3.96 6.06
C TYR A 42 7.18 2.63 6.54
N LEU A 43 6.54 1.86 5.65
CA LEU A 43 5.97 0.54 5.97
C LEU A 43 7.03 -0.47 6.44
N ILE A 44 8.23 -0.46 5.86
CA ILE A 44 9.35 -1.30 6.32
C ILE A 44 9.80 -0.88 7.72
N GLN A 45 9.97 0.42 7.95
CA GLN A 45 10.38 0.94 9.25
C GLN A 45 9.34 0.68 10.34
N THR A 46 8.05 0.88 10.05
CA THR A 46 6.97 0.55 10.99
C THR A 46 6.83 -0.96 11.18
N GLY A 47 7.06 -1.76 10.14
CA GLY A 47 7.05 -3.22 10.22
C GLY A 47 7.98 -3.75 11.30
N ALA A 48 9.22 -3.27 11.35
CA ALA A 48 10.18 -3.66 12.39
C ALA A 48 9.70 -3.29 13.81
N LYS A 49 9.06 -2.12 13.98
CA LYS A 49 8.44 -1.72 15.25
C LYS A 49 7.33 -2.69 15.64
N TRP A 50 6.43 -3.02 14.71
CA TRP A 50 5.31 -3.92 14.97
C TRP A 50 5.77 -5.33 15.36
N CYS A 51 6.81 -5.86 14.71
CA CYS A 51 7.39 -7.15 15.07
C CYS A 51 7.96 -7.15 16.50
N SER A 52 8.63 -6.06 16.91
CA SER A 52 9.15 -5.95 18.27
C SER A 52 8.03 -5.85 19.30
N MET A 53 6.93 -5.16 18.99
CA MET A 53 5.77 -5.04 19.88
C MET A 53 5.04 -6.36 19.99
N ALA A 54 4.82 -7.08 18.89
CA ALA A 54 4.19 -8.39 18.91
C ALA A 54 4.96 -9.39 19.79
N LYS A 55 6.30 -9.40 19.71
CA LYS A 55 7.15 -10.30 20.49
C LYS A 55 7.03 -10.13 22.02
N VAL A 56 6.78 -8.90 22.50
CA VAL A 56 6.73 -8.59 23.95
C VAL A 56 5.31 -8.41 24.47
N CYS A 57 4.32 -8.56 23.60
CA CYS A 57 2.91 -8.36 23.92
C CYS A 57 2.33 -9.58 24.62
N ASN A 58 1.42 -9.35 25.57
CA ASN A 58 0.69 -10.41 26.26
C ASN A 58 -0.71 -10.54 25.67
N HIS A 59 -1.05 -11.73 25.19
CA HIS A 59 -2.36 -12.03 24.63
C HIS A 59 -3.45 -12.03 25.72
N ASP A 60 -4.28 -11.00 25.72
CA ASP A 60 -5.43 -10.85 26.62
C ASP A 60 -6.73 -11.42 26.04
N ARG A 61 -6.73 -11.78 24.74
CA ARG A 61 -7.89 -12.26 23.98
C ARG A 61 -9.08 -11.29 23.99
N VAL A 62 -8.83 -10.00 24.23
CA VAL A 62 -9.85 -8.96 24.19
C VAL A 62 -9.97 -8.46 22.74
N PRO A 63 -11.11 -8.70 22.05
CA PRO A 63 -11.23 -8.36 20.64
C PRO A 63 -11.14 -6.85 20.41
N ILE A 64 -10.38 -6.47 19.37
CA ILE A 64 -10.21 -5.08 18.95
C ILE A 64 -10.46 -4.93 17.45
N CYS A 65 -10.62 -3.69 17.01
CA CYS A 65 -10.63 -3.35 15.61
C CYS A 65 -9.44 -2.45 15.27
N GLY A 66 -8.91 -2.63 14.07
CA GLY A 66 -7.88 -1.79 13.50
C GLY A 66 -8.40 -1.04 12.27
N LEU A 67 -7.94 0.21 12.12
CA LEU A 67 -8.18 1.05 10.95
C LEU A 67 -6.90 1.17 10.12
N SER A 68 -7.01 0.85 8.82
CA SER A 68 -5.97 1.06 7.82
C SER A 68 -5.89 2.52 7.40
N HIS A 69 -4.76 2.95 6.84
CA HIS A 69 -4.65 4.27 6.22
C HIS A 69 -5.62 4.44 5.02
N ALA A 70 -6.01 3.35 4.37
CA ALA A 70 -7.00 3.35 3.29
C ALA A 70 -8.45 3.44 3.77
N GLY A 71 -8.70 3.43 5.10
CA GLY A 71 -10.05 3.45 5.67
C GLY A 71 -10.64 2.06 5.95
N ASP A 72 -9.92 0.98 5.62
CA ASP A 72 -10.39 -0.39 5.90
C ASP A 72 -10.43 -0.66 7.40
N VAL A 73 -11.57 -1.17 7.89
CA VAL A 73 -11.71 -1.66 9.26
C VAL A 73 -11.59 -3.17 9.28
N MET A 74 -10.70 -3.67 10.14
CA MET A 74 -10.44 -5.09 10.32
C MET A 74 -10.55 -5.48 11.78
N GLY A 75 -11.22 -6.60 12.07
CA GLY A 75 -11.28 -7.18 13.40
C GLY A 75 -10.06 -8.06 13.71
N PHE A 76 -9.55 -7.94 14.93
CA PHE A 76 -8.46 -8.75 15.48
C PHE A 76 -8.90 -9.39 16.80
N ARG A 77 -8.34 -10.56 17.13
CA ARG A 77 -8.68 -11.29 18.37
C ARG A 77 -8.20 -10.54 19.61
N ASP A 78 -7.05 -9.88 19.49
CA ASP A 78 -6.46 -9.01 20.50
C ASP A 78 -5.48 -8.01 19.87
N LEU A 79 -4.90 -7.15 20.70
CA LEU A 79 -3.93 -6.14 20.30
C LEU A 79 -2.63 -6.74 19.74
N CYS A 80 -2.19 -7.87 20.30
CA CYS A 80 -0.97 -8.55 19.88
C CYS A 80 -1.13 -9.13 18.47
N ASP A 81 -2.29 -9.73 18.17
CA ASP A 81 -2.63 -10.23 16.83
C ASP A 81 -2.64 -9.12 15.78
N MET A 82 -3.02 -7.89 16.15
CA MET A 82 -2.90 -6.73 15.26
C MET A 82 -1.43 -6.36 15.00
N PHE A 83 -0.57 -6.41 16.02
CA PHE A 83 0.87 -6.16 15.85
C PHE A 83 1.53 -7.24 14.98
N ASP A 84 1.21 -8.51 15.19
CA ASP A 84 1.65 -9.64 14.36
C ASP A 84 1.24 -9.44 12.90
N TYR A 85 -0.02 -9.10 12.68
CA TYR A 85 -0.54 -8.86 11.33
C TYR A 85 0.20 -7.70 10.64
N ASN A 86 0.39 -6.59 11.36
CA ASN A 86 1.14 -5.44 10.86
C ASN A 86 2.60 -5.78 10.54
N CYS A 87 3.24 -6.62 11.36
CA CYS A 87 4.58 -7.13 11.13
C CYS A 87 4.65 -8.01 9.86
N ILE A 88 3.87 -9.11 9.83
CA ILE A 88 3.94 -10.14 8.79
C ILE A 88 3.48 -9.60 7.43
N ARG A 89 2.37 -8.84 7.42
CA ARG A 89 1.77 -8.32 6.17
C ARG A 89 2.31 -6.94 5.78
N ARG A 90 3.26 -6.38 6.53
CA ARG A 90 3.77 -5.00 6.36
C ARG A 90 2.63 -4.00 6.23
N ARG A 91 1.72 -4.06 7.21
CA ARG A 91 0.57 -3.17 7.34
C ARG A 91 0.76 -2.24 8.53
N ASN A 92 -0.14 -1.27 8.65
CA ASN A 92 -0.08 -0.25 9.69
C ASN A 92 -1.48 0.07 10.21
N TYR A 93 -2.21 -0.98 10.59
CA TYR A 93 -3.50 -0.85 11.27
C TYR A 93 -3.29 -0.21 12.63
N LYS A 94 -4.11 0.79 12.95
CA LYS A 94 -4.14 1.44 14.27
C LYS A 94 -5.41 1.02 15.00
N GLN A 95 -5.31 0.78 16.30
CA GLN A 95 -6.47 0.44 17.12
C GLN A 95 -7.54 1.54 17.01
N THR A 96 -8.78 1.12 16.80
CA THR A 96 -9.96 1.97 16.73
C THR A 96 -11.12 1.30 17.46
N ALA A 97 -12.16 2.06 17.77
CA ALA A 97 -13.43 1.48 18.20
C ALA A 97 -13.99 0.59 17.09
N CYS A 98 -14.49 -0.59 17.46
CA CYS A 98 -15.22 -1.43 16.53
C CYS A 98 -16.56 -0.75 16.19
N PRO A 99 -16.98 -0.78 14.91
CA PRO A 99 -18.32 -0.35 14.54
C PRO A 99 -19.37 -1.21 15.25
N ASP A 100 -20.51 -0.59 15.57
CA ASP A 100 -21.65 -1.29 16.20
C ASP A 100 -22.14 -2.45 15.32
N ASP A 101 -22.14 -2.23 14.01
CA ASP A 101 -22.43 -3.27 13.03
C ASP A 101 -21.18 -4.11 12.71
N ARG A 102 -21.08 -5.24 13.42
CA ARG A 102 -19.99 -6.21 13.24
C ARG A 102 -20.05 -6.97 11.92
N SER A 103 -21.14 -6.89 11.16
CA SER A 103 -21.26 -7.57 9.86
C SER A 103 -20.38 -6.96 8.77
N VAL A 104 -19.98 -5.70 8.96
CA VAL A 104 -19.13 -4.93 8.05
C VAL A 104 -17.64 -5.25 8.25
N LEU A 105 -17.29 -5.94 9.33
CA LEU A 105 -15.90 -6.19 9.69
C LEU A 105 -15.30 -7.33 8.86
N SER A 106 -14.25 -7.00 8.11
CA SER A 106 -13.32 -8.00 7.65
C SER A 106 -12.59 -8.59 8.87
N VAL A 107 -12.76 -9.88 9.14
CA VAL A 107 -12.04 -10.52 10.26
C VAL A 107 -10.68 -10.98 9.74
N SER A 108 -9.60 -10.58 10.41
CA SER A 108 -8.27 -11.12 10.15
C SER A 108 -8.30 -12.63 10.43
N ARG A 109 -8.47 -13.45 9.38
CA ARG A 109 -8.21 -14.88 9.49
C ARG A 109 -6.70 -15.04 9.61
N ARG A 110 -6.22 -15.31 10.83
CA ARG A 110 -4.83 -15.75 11.05
C ARG A 110 -4.55 -16.85 10.02
N PRO A 111 -3.44 -16.83 9.28
CA PRO A 111 -2.99 -18.03 8.61
C PRO A 111 -2.93 -19.11 9.70
N THR A 112 -3.58 -20.25 9.47
CA THR A 112 -3.56 -21.42 10.35
C THR A 112 -2.13 -21.96 10.38
N ASN A 113 -1.23 -21.26 11.06
CA ASN A 113 0.09 -21.77 11.40
C ASN A 113 0.12 -21.78 12.92
N SER A 114 -0.18 -22.97 13.44
CA SER A 114 -0.27 -23.38 14.83
C SER A 114 1.06 -23.31 15.59
N TYR A 115 1.88 -22.30 15.32
CA TYR A 115 3.21 -22.14 15.92
C TYR A 115 3.19 -21.27 17.20
N PHE A 116 2.04 -20.67 17.54
CA PHE A 116 1.90 -19.78 18.71
C PHE A 116 0.63 -20.05 19.53
N ASP A 117 0.04 -21.25 19.39
CA ASP A 117 -1.02 -21.72 20.30
C ASP A 117 -0.35 -22.54 21.41
N ASP A 118 0.34 -21.87 22.33
CA ASP A 118 0.70 -22.39 23.66
C ASP A 118 0.16 -21.42 24.73
#